data_AF-A0A1E1XTE2-F1
#
_entry.id   AF-A0A1E1XTE2-F1
#
_cell.length_a   1.000
_cell.length_b   1.000
_cell.length_c   1.000
_cell.angle_alpha   90.00
_cell.angle_beta   90.00
_cell.angle_gamma   90.00
#
_symmetry.space_group_name_H-M   'P 1'
#
loop_
_entity.id
_entity.type
_entity.pdbx_description
1 polymer ?
#
loop_
_entity_poly.entity_id
_entity_poly.type
_entity_poly.pdbx_seq_one_letter_code
_entity_poly.pdbx_strand_id
1 'polypeptide(L)'
;CSLGPVISRCRASLTVWHYNSTLDVCSQITYGGCGASASYFDTCEECMKNCSHNENRTQICQQLEREAEEEYQAELDGYDLDDGYTAPPVEEYEDGEEQK
;
A
#
# COMPACT_ATOMS: atom_id res chain seq x y z
N CYS A 1 -1.82 4.78 -19.77
CA CYS A 1 -2.07 5.71 -18.65
C CYS A 1 -3.55 6.04 -18.44
N SER A 2 -4.43 5.84 -19.43
CA SER A 2 -5.88 6.10 -19.30
C SER A 2 -6.70 4.92 -18.76
N LEU A 3 -6.05 3.81 -18.41
CA LEU A 3 -6.71 2.66 -17.81
C LEU A 3 -6.88 2.92 -16.32
N GLY A 4 -8.12 2.89 -15.84
CA GLY A 4 -8.44 3.05 -14.42
C GLY A 4 -7.97 1.88 -13.56
N PRO A 5 -8.05 2.01 -12.23
CA PRO A 5 -7.72 0.94 -11.32
C PRO A 5 -8.67 -0.26 -11.50
N VAL A 6 -8.09 -1.45 -11.61
CA VAL A 6 -8.77 -2.73 -11.72
C VAL A 6 -9.15 -3.23 -10.33
N ILE A 7 -10.42 -3.57 -10.14
CA ILE A 7 -10.90 -4.25 -8.93
C ILE A 7 -10.34 -5.68 -8.93
N SER A 8 -9.40 -5.94 -8.03
CA SER A 8 -8.80 -7.28 -7.84
C SER A 8 -9.66 -8.14 -6.92
N ARG A 9 -9.77 -9.45 -7.24
CA ARG A 9 -10.36 -10.46 -6.34
C ARG A 9 -9.34 -11.10 -5.39
N CYS A 10 -8.05 -10.88 -5.64
CA CYS A 10 -6.99 -11.36 -4.76
C CYS A 10 -6.86 -10.46 -3.52
N ARG A 11 -6.34 -11.03 -2.43
CA ARG A 11 -6.28 -10.43 -1.09
C ARG A 11 -4.87 -10.04 -0.64
N ALA A 12 -3.93 -9.89 -1.57
CA ALA A 12 -2.64 -9.31 -1.23
C ALA A 12 -2.80 -7.80 -0.98
N SER A 13 -1.93 -7.21 -0.18
CA SER A 13 -1.84 -5.76 -0.03
C SER A 13 -0.52 -5.33 -0.68
N LEU A 14 -0.55 -5.12 -2.00
CA LEU A 14 0.62 -4.70 -2.76
C LEU A 14 0.50 -3.24 -3.12
N THR A 15 1.54 -2.49 -2.83
CA THR A 15 1.61 -1.07 -3.10
C THR A 15 2.14 -0.84 -4.51
N VAL A 16 1.38 -0.16 -5.36
CA VAL A 16 1.75 0.16 -6.76
C VAL A 16 1.45 1.62 -7.08
N TRP A 17 2.10 2.16 -8.11
CA TRP A 17 1.86 3.52 -8.60
C TRP A 17 0.90 3.51 -9.78
N HIS A 18 -0.10 4.39 -9.75
CA HIS A 18 -1.09 4.57 -10.82
C HIS A 18 -1.25 6.05 -11.17
N TYR A 19 -1.39 6.34 -12.46
CA TYR A 19 -1.50 7.71 -12.93
C TYR A 19 -2.90 8.28 -12.77
N ASN A 20 -3.00 9.41 -12.07
CA ASN A 20 -4.23 10.19 -11.93
C ASN A 20 -4.25 11.35 -12.92
N SER A 21 -5.01 11.20 -14.00
CA SER A 21 -5.13 12.22 -15.04
C SER A 21 -5.81 13.52 -14.61
N THR A 22 -6.57 13.50 -13.51
CA THR A 22 -7.23 14.70 -12.97
C THR A 22 -6.23 15.63 -12.29
N LEU A 23 -5.24 15.04 -11.63
CA LEU A 23 -4.20 15.77 -10.90
C LEU A 23 -2.89 15.90 -11.69
N ASP A 24 -2.75 15.18 -12.81
CA ASP A 24 -1.51 15.04 -13.59
C ASP A 24 -0.33 14.57 -12.71
N VAL A 25 -0.62 13.67 -11.77
CA VAL A 25 0.39 13.03 -10.91
C VAL A 25 0.12 11.54 -10.78
N CYS A 26 1.17 10.78 -10.51
CA CYS A 26 1.05 9.39 -10.12
C CYS A 26 0.84 9.31 -8.62
N SER A 27 -0.12 8.49 -8.19
CA SER A 27 -0.44 8.27 -6.79
C SER A 27 -0.27 6.80 -6.45
N GLN A 28 0.12 6.55 -5.21
CA GLN A 28 0.26 5.21 -4.69
C GLN A 28 -1.12 4.62 -4.37
N ILE A 29 -1.37 3.38 -4.77
CA ILE A 29 -2.61 2.66 -4.53
C ILE A 29 -2.32 1.24 -4.03
N THR A 30 -3.25 0.70 -3.24
CA THR A 30 -3.21 -0.69 -2.82
C THR A 30 -3.88 -1.58 -3.87
N TYR A 31 -3.15 -2.59 -4.32
CA TYR A 31 -3.55 -3.55 -5.33
C TYR A 31 -3.57 -4.98 -4.78
N GLY A 32 -4.66 -5.69 -5.07
CA GLY A 32 -4.93 -7.02 -4.54
C GLY A 32 -4.00 -8.14 -5.01
N GLY A 33 -3.10 -7.89 -5.97
CA GLY A 33 -2.08 -8.84 -6.44
C GLY A 33 -2.45 -9.71 -7.65
N CYS A 34 -3.66 -9.63 -8.19
CA CYS A 34 -3.99 -10.28 -9.49
C CYS A 34 -4.89 -9.43 -10.38
N GLY A 35 -4.77 -9.60 -11.71
CA GLY A 35 -5.43 -8.75 -12.70
C GLY A 35 -4.84 -7.33 -12.81
N ALA A 36 -3.51 -7.23 -12.89
CA ALA A 36 -2.82 -5.94 -12.91
C ALA A 36 -3.19 -5.18 -14.19
N SER A 37 -3.37 -3.87 -14.07
CA SER A 37 -3.51 -3.01 -15.24
C SER A 37 -2.12 -2.69 -15.80
N ALA A 38 -2.01 -2.51 -17.11
CA ALA A 38 -0.81 -1.97 -17.75
C ALA A 38 -0.50 -0.50 -17.36
N SER A 39 -1.33 0.11 -16.51
CA SER A 39 -1.13 1.42 -15.90
C SER A 39 -0.59 1.36 -14.47
N TYR A 40 -0.19 0.19 -13.98
CA TYR A 40 0.48 0.02 -12.70
C TYR A 40 1.99 -0.01 -12.89
N PHE A 41 2.71 0.71 -12.04
CA PHE A 41 4.17 0.82 -12.07
C PHE A 41 4.74 0.60 -10.67
N ASP A 42 5.98 0.12 -10.61
CA ASP A 42 6.63 -0.17 -9.33
C ASP A 42 7.18 1.09 -8.66
N THR A 43 7.47 2.14 -9.44
CA THR A 43 8.02 3.41 -8.94
C THR A 43 7.22 4.61 -9.42
N CYS A 44 7.20 5.67 -8.61
CA CYS A 44 6.58 6.93 -9.00
C CYS A 44 7.24 7.50 -10.25
N GLU A 45 8.57 7.48 -10.32
CA GLU A 45 9.32 8.05 -11.44
C GLU A 45 8.98 7.37 -12.77
N GLU A 46 8.86 6.04 -12.78
CA GLU A 46 8.47 5.30 -13.98
C GLU A 46 7.04 5.65 -14.40
N CYS A 47 6.12 5.73 -13.45
CA CYS A 47 4.75 6.14 -13.72
C CYS A 47 4.71 7.55 -14.32
N MET A 48 5.36 8.52 -13.67
CA MET A 48 5.38 9.91 -14.12
C MET A 48 6.07 10.03 -15.48
N LYS A 49 7.15 9.29 -15.73
CA LYS A 49 7.85 9.29 -17.02
C LYS A 49 7.01 8.71 -18.16
N ASN A 50 6.20 7.69 -17.88
CA ASN A 50 5.37 7.03 -18.89
C ASN A 50 4.04 7.77 -19.13
N CYS A 51 3.55 8.52 -18.14
CA CYS A 51 2.19 9.05 -18.16
C CYS A 51 2.05 10.56 -18.08
N SER A 52 3.01 11.26 -17.47
CA SER A 52 2.97 12.71 -17.29
C SER A 52 4.07 13.37 -18.13
N HIS A 53 3.75 14.56 -18.64
CA HIS A 53 4.74 15.42 -19.31
C HIS A 53 5.35 16.46 -18.35
N ASN A 54 5.07 16.34 -17.05
CA ASN A 54 5.55 17.28 -16.05
C ASN A 54 7.08 17.22 -15.91
N GLU A 55 7.72 18.38 -16.04
CA GLU A 55 9.17 18.54 -15.95
C GLU A 55 9.67 18.35 -14.50
N ASN A 56 8.81 18.61 -13.51
CA ASN A 56 9.13 18.47 -12.09
C ASN A 56 8.84 17.07 -11.52
N ARG A 57 8.66 16.05 -12.39
CA ARG A 57 8.32 14.67 -11.99
C ARG A 57 9.14 14.12 -10.82
N THR A 58 10.44 14.35 -10.80
CA THR A 58 11.33 13.86 -9.73
C THR A 58 11.01 14.51 -8.38
N GLN A 59 10.77 15.82 -8.36
CA GLN A 59 10.43 16.53 -7.13
C GLN A 59 9.04 16.12 -6.62
N ILE A 60 8.08 15.94 -7.53
CA ILE A 60 6.74 15.44 -7.20
C ILE A 60 6.86 14.05 -6.59
N CYS A 61 7.61 13.13 -7.20
CA CYS A 61 7.78 11.79 -6.66
C CYS A 61 8.46 11.76 -5.29
N GLN A 62 9.51 12.55 -5.10
CA GLN A 62 10.18 12.67 -3.79
C GLN A 62 9.23 13.19 -2.70
N GLN A 63 8.34 14.12 -3.05
CA GLN A 63 7.35 14.65 -2.12
C GLN A 63 6.31 13.58 -1.77
N LEU A 64 5.77 12.89 -2.78
CA LEU A 64 4.74 11.86 -2.59
C LEU A 64 5.25 10.64 -1.81
N GLU A 65 6.49 10.22 -2.06
CA GLU A 65 7.12 9.13 -1.30
C GLU A 65 7.31 9.49 0.17
N ARG A 66 7.74 10.73 0.46
CA ARG A 66 7.85 11.24 1.83
C ARG A 66 6.49 11.33 2.52
N GLU A 67 5.47 11.84 1.83
CA GLU A 67 4.11 11.92 2.38
C GLU A 67 3.55 10.54 2.72
N ALA A 68 3.78 9.54 1.86
CA ALA A 68 3.38 8.16 2.12
C ALA A 68 4.13 7.54 3.31
N GLU A 69 5.42 7.83 3.46
CA GLU A 69 6.20 7.41 4.64
C GLU A 69 5.70 8.08 5.92
N GLU A 70 5.40 9.38 5.88
CA GLU A 70 4.85 10.14 7.00
C GLU A 70 3.46 9.61 7.41
N GLU A 71 2.60 9.25 6.45
CA GLU A 71 1.32 8.60 6.72
C GLU A 71 1.48 7.23 7.39
N TYR A 72 2.43 6.41 6.90
CA TYR A 72 2.74 5.12 7.52
C TYR A 72 3.29 5.26 8.94
N GLN A 73 4.17 6.24 9.18
CA GLN A 73 4.66 6.51 10.53
C GLN A 73 3.55 7.04 11.44
N ALA A 74 2.66 7.90 10.94
CA ALA A 74 1.50 8.37 11.71
C ALA A 74 0.56 7.21 12.10
N GLU A 75 0.39 6.20 11.23
CA GLU A 75 -0.38 4.99 11.56
C GLU A 75 0.30 4.18 12.68
N LEU A 76 1.64 4.13 12.72
CA LEU A 76 2.41 3.45 13.77
C LEU A 76 2.46 4.23 15.09
N ASP A 77 2.67 5.54 15.04
CA ASP A 77 2.72 6.43 16.21
C ASP A 77 1.34 6.57 16.89
N GLY A 78 0.27 6.23 16.17
CA GLY A 78 -1.09 6.12 16.70
C GLY A 78 -1.40 4.82 17.46
N TYR A 79 -0.51 3.82 17.46
CA TYR A 79 -0.62 2.66 18.36
C TYR A 79 -0.18 3.08 19.77
N ASP A 80 -1.13 3.64 20.52
CA ASP A 80 -0.95 3.96 21.93
C ASP A 80 -0.66 2.67 22.71
N LEU A 81 0.61 2.46 23.09
CA LEU A 81 1.06 1.34 23.91
C LEU A 81 0.60 1.46 25.39
N ASP A 82 -0.20 2.48 25.74
CA ASP A 82 -0.81 2.66 27.08
C ASP A 82 -2.18 1.99 27.26
N ASP A 83 -2.84 1.50 26.20
CA ASP A 83 -4.05 0.69 26.40
C ASP A 83 -3.65 -0.73 26.80
N GLY A 84 -3.49 -0.91 28.12
CA GLY A 84 -2.97 -2.11 28.77
C GLY A 84 -3.52 -3.41 28.18
N TYR A 85 -2.73 -4.02 27.30
CA TYR A 85 -2.85 -5.42 26.92
C TYR A 85 -2.65 -6.28 28.18
N THR A 86 -3.71 -6.43 28.97
CA THR A 86 -3.91 -7.64 29.74
C THR A 86 -3.99 -8.74 28.69
N ALA A 87 -2.95 -9.56 28.59
CA ALA A 87 -2.99 -10.73 27.75
C ALA A 87 -4.29 -11.49 28.07
N PRO A 88 -5.10 -11.87 27.07
CA PRO A 88 -6.20 -12.78 27.32
C PRO A 88 -5.63 -14.01 28.05
N PRO A 89 -6.33 -14.56 29.05
CA PRO A 89 -5.88 -15.80 29.69
C PRO A 89 -5.60 -16.80 28.58
N VAL A 90 -4.43 -17.45 28.67
CA VAL A 90 -4.08 -18.57 27.82
C VAL A 90 -5.21 -19.59 27.93
N GLU A 91 -6.07 -19.68 26.92
CA GLU A 91 -6.89 -20.87 26.75
C GLU A 91 -5.90 -21.99 26.51
N GLU A 92 -5.83 -22.92 27.47
CA GLU A 92 -5.08 -24.15 27.33
C GLU A 92 -5.56 -24.82 26.03
N TYR A 93 -4.71 -24.83 25.01
CA TYR A 93 -4.85 -25.81 23.95
C TYR A 93 -4.64 -27.15 24.65
N GLU A 94 -5.73 -27.83 24.99
CA GLU A 94 -5.68 -29.25 25.33
C GLU A 94 -5.12 -29.97 24.11
N ASP A 95 -3.83 -30.28 24.20
CA ASP A 95 -3.12 -31.17 23.31
C ASP A 95 -3.84 -32.52 23.42
N GLY A 96 -4.74 -32.76 22.46
CA GLY A 96 -5.47 -34.01 22.33
C GLY A 96 -4.47 -35.13 22.13
N GLU A 97 -4.29 -35.93 23.18
CA GLU A 97 -3.41 -37.07 23.28
C GLU A 97 -3.55 -38.01 22.06
N GLU A 98 -2.47 -38.21 21.30
CA GLU A 98 -2.23 -39.49 20.65
C GLU A 98 -1.75 -40.48 21.71
N GLN A 99 -2.64 -41.33 22.22
CA GLN A 99 -2.23 -42.59 22.86
C GLN A 99 -3.13 -43.77 22.47
N LYS A 100 -2.58 -44.56 21.54
CA LYS A 100 -2.61 -46.03 21.39
C LYS A 100 -3.43 -46.63 20.25
#